data_AF-A0A645JFU7-F1
#
_entry.id   AF-A0A645JFU7-F1
#
_cell.length_a   1.000
_cell.length_b   1.000
_cell.length_c   1.000
_cell.angle_alpha   90.00
_cell.angle_beta   90.00
_cell.angle_gamma   90.00
#
_symmetry.space_group_name_H-M   'P 1'
#
loop_
_entity.id
_entity.type
_entity.pdbx_description
1 polymer ?
#
loop_
_entity_poly.entity_id
_entity_poly.type
_entity_poly.pdbx_seq_one_letter_code
_entity_poly.pdbx_strand_id
1 'polypeptide(L)'
;MPPEQIDRQRVETCLEIAQLNDVIERFPEGLNTIVGENGIKLSGGQRQRLGIARALYHNPKILILDEATSALDNETERAFVEAIATLHGKLTILLVAHRLSTTEGCNQIIRLDQTV
;
A
#
# COMPACT_ATOMS: atom_id res chain seq x y z
N MET A 1 -14.02 15.06 -0.66
CA MET A 1 -14.30 14.94 0.79
C MET A 1 -13.82 16.21 1.44
N PRO A 2 -14.71 16.98 2.09
CA PRO A 2 -14.32 18.17 2.85
C PRO A 2 -13.31 17.80 3.96
N PRO A 3 -12.36 18.68 4.33
CA PRO A 3 -11.38 18.41 5.37
C PRO A 3 -11.97 17.96 6.70
N GLU A 4 -13.12 18.51 7.09
CA GLU A 4 -13.85 18.18 8.31
C GLU A 4 -14.46 16.77 8.33
N GLN A 5 -14.53 16.10 7.17
CA GLN A 5 -15.00 14.72 7.06
C GLN A 5 -13.85 13.70 7.01
N ILE A 6 -12.59 14.17 7.08
CA ILE A 6 -11.43 13.30 7.09
C ILE A 6 -11.27 12.67 8.48
N ASP A 7 -11.54 11.38 8.58
CA ASP A 7 -11.16 10.57 9.75
C ASP A 7 -9.63 10.47 9.85
N ARG A 8 -9.04 11.23 10.77
CA ARG A 8 -7.59 11.33 10.95
C ARG A 8 -6.97 10.05 11.50
N GLN A 9 -7.65 9.38 12.44
CA GLN A 9 -7.18 8.11 12.98
C GLN A 9 -7.06 7.08 11.88
N ARG A 10 -8.05 7.06 10.99
CA ARG A 10 -8.06 6.17 9.84
C ARG A 10 -6.95 6.49 8.83
N VAL A 11 -6.67 7.77 8.59
CA VAL A 11 -5.53 8.18 7.77
C VAL A 11 -4.23 7.60 8.34
N GLU A 12 -3.98 7.76 9.64
CA GLU A 12 -2.78 7.26 10.31
C GLU A 12 -2.65 5.74 10.20
N THR A 13 -3.73 4.98 10.48
CA THR A 13 -3.72 3.51 10.31
C THR A 13 -3.44 3.08 8.86
N CYS A 14 -4.02 3.77 7.86
CA CYS A 14 -3.77 3.42 6.46
C CYS A 14 -2.33 3.71 6.04
N LEU A 15 -1.71 4.77 6.57
CA LEU A 15 -0.32 5.13 6.30
C LEU A 15 0.67 4.18 6.97
N GLU A 16 0.35 3.70 8.17
CA GLU A 16 1.12 2.66 8.86
C GLU A 16 1.12 1.35 8.07
N ILE A 17 -0.05 0.87 7.63
CA ILE A 17 -0.16 -0.33 6.81
C ILE A 17 0.61 -0.16 5.49
N ALA A 18 0.56 1.03 4.89
CA ALA A 18 1.31 1.37 3.69
C ALA A 18 2.80 1.67 3.95
N GLN A 19 3.30 1.53 5.18
CA GLN A 19 4.70 1.75 5.54
C GLN A 19 5.21 3.16 5.21
N LEU A 20 4.38 4.20 5.36
CA LEU A 20 4.70 5.58 5.00
C LEU A 20 5.04 6.50 6.19
N ASN A 21 5.01 5.99 7.42
CA ASN A 21 5.24 6.81 8.62
C ASN A 21 6.64 7.46 8.61
N ASP A 22 7.68 6.70 8.25
CA ASP A 22 9.06 7.18 8.13
C ASP A 22 9.20 8.27 7.05
N VAL A 23 8.45 8.14 5.96
CA VAL A 23 8.42 9.12 4.86
C VAL A 23 7.79 10.43 5.34
N ILE A 24 6.70 10.32 6.10
CA ILE A 24 5.98 11.48 6.64
C ILE A 24 6.82 12.21 7.67
N GLU A 25 7.45 11.48 8.59
CA GLU A 25 8.32 12.05 9.64
C GLU A 25 9.53 12.80 9.08
N ARG A 26 10.01 12.40 7.89
CA ARG A 26 11.12 13.09 7.20
C ARG A 26 10.70 14.41 6.55
N PHE A 27 9.41 14.62 6.32
CA PHE A 27 8.97 15.88 5.73
C PHE A 27 8.85 16.99 6.80
N PRO A 28 9.32 18.22 6.52
CA PRO A 28 9.26 19.33 7.48
C PRO A 28 7.85 19.66 7.99
N GLU A 29 6.82 19.46 7.16
CA GLU A 29 5.42 19.74 7.50
C GLU A 29 4.62 18.45 7.78
N GLY A 30 5.29 17.30 7.85
CA GLY A 30 4.66 16.00 8.09
C GLY A 30 3.52 15.74 7.10
N LEU A 31 2.35 15.38 7.62
CA LEU A 31 1.13 15.12 6.85
C LEU A 31 0.63 16.31 6.03
N ASN A 32 0.99 17.54 6.43
CA ASN A 32 0.55 18.75 5.74
C ASN A 32 1.42 19.07 4.51
N THR A 33 2.49 18.30 4.29
CA THR A 33 3.46 18.56 3.23
C THR A 33 2.83 18.48 1.85
N ILE A 34 2.94 19.58 1.09
CA ILE A 34 2.53 19.60 -0.32
C ILE A 34 3.57 18.83 -1.15
N VAL A 35 3.15 17.69 -1.71
CA VAL A 35 4.00 16.77 -2.51
C VAL A 35 4.19 17.18 -3.99
N GLY A 36 3.60 18.31 -4.39
CA GLY A 36 3.64 18.85 -5.76
C GLY A 36 2.73 18.11 -6.74
N GLU A 37 2.67 18.58 -7.98
CA GLU A 37 1.89 17.95 -9.04
C GLU A 37 2.32 16.50 -9.28
N ASN A 38 1.34 15.60 -9.40
CA ASN A 38 1.56 14.16 -9.56
C ASN A 38 2.47 13.52 -8.48
N GLY A 39 2.62 14.17 -7.31
CA GLY A 39 3.48 13.67 -6.24
C GLY A 39 4.97 13.66 -6.61
N ILE A 40 5.45 14.67 -7.35
CA ILE A 40 6.86 14.76 -7.80
C ILE A 40 7.89 14.67 -6.67
N LYS A 41 7.52 15.04 -5.43
CA LYS A 41 8.39 14.92 -4.24
C LYS A 41 8.47 13.51 -3.65
N LEU A 42 7.70 12.55 -4.18
CA LEU A 42 7.67 11.16 -3.74
C LEU A 42 8.44 10.28 -4.73
N SER A 43 9.13 9.25 -4.24
CA SER A 43 9.68 8.19 -5.08
C SER A 43 8.56 7.35 -5.73
N GLY A 44 8.89 6.53 -6.73
CA GLY A 44 7.94 5.62 -7.37
C GLY A 44 7.22 4.72 -6.36
N GLY A 45 7.99 4.03 -5.50
CA GLY A 45 7.44 3.17 -4.45
C GLY A 45 6.64 3.93 -3.39
N GLN A 46 7.01 5.19 -3.06
CA GLN A 46 6.22 6.02 -2.15
C GLN A 46 4.85 6.40 -2.75
N ARG A 47 4.80 6.75 -4.04
CA ARG A 47 3.52 7.03 -4.72
C ARG A 47 2.63 5.80 -4.79
N GLN A 48 3.22 4.63 -5.06
CA GLN A 48 2.50 3.37 -5.12
C GLN A 48 1.88 3.02 -3.75
N ARG A 49 2.68 3.09 -2.68
CA ARG A 49 2.20 2.88 -1.30
C ARG A 49 1.15 3.91 -0.87
N LEU A 50 1.27 5.16 -1.30
CA LEU A 50 0.24 6.18 -1.05
C LEU A 50 -1.08 5.82 -1.77
N GLY A 51 -1.01 5.26 -2.99
CA GLY A 51 -2.17 4.71 -3.68
C GLY A 51 -2.86 3.59 -2.89
N ILE A 52 -2.08 2.71 -2.25
CA ILE A 52 -2.60 1.63 -1.41
C ILE A 52 -3.26 2.19 -0.14
N ALA A 53 -2.61 3.14 0.54
CA ALA A 53 -3.21 3.84 1.70
C ALA A 53 -4.55 4.48 1.33
N ARG A 54 -4.62 5.13 0.16
CA ARG A 54 -5.87 5.70 -0.37
C ARG A 54 -6.94 4.64 -0.63
N ALA A 55 -6.57 3.49 -1.19
CA ALA A 55 -7.52 2.40 -1.40
C ALA A 55 -8.07 1.88 -0.06
N LEU A 56 -7.22 1.64 0.93
CA LEU A 56 -7.60 1.16 2.27
C LEU A 56 -8.48 2.15 3.03
N TYR A 57 -8.24 3.46 2.86
CA TYR A 57 -9.04 4.51 3.47
C TYR A 57 -10.53 4.42 3.10
N HIS A 58 -10.90 3.79 1.99
CA HIS A 58 -12.29 3.63 1.57
C HIS A 58 -12.97 2.34 2.06
N ASN A 59 -12.29 1.53 2.88
CA ASN A 59 -12.78 0.24 3.42
C ASN A 59 -13.21 -0.72 2.30
N PRO A 60 -12.34 -1.01 1.33
CA PRO A 60 -12.74 -1.79 0.18
C PRO A 60 -13.05 -3.22 0.62
N LYS A 61 -14.11 -3.82 0.05
CA LYS A 61 -14.36 -5.25 0.21
C LYS A 61 -13.33 -6.11 -0.54
N ILE A 62 -12.81 -5.56 -1.64
CA ILE A 62 -11.81 -6.20 -2.52
C ILE A 62 -10.68 -5.20 -2.77
N LEU A 63 -9.45 -5.59 -2.48
CA LEU A 63 -8.24 -4.85 -2.79
C LEU A 63 -7.47 -5.60 -3.88
N ILE A 64 -7.22 -4.93 -5.00
CA ILE A 64 -6.40 -5.47 -6.10
C ILE A 64 -5.05 -4.77 -6.08
N LEU A 65 -3.98 -5.55 -6.02
CA LEU A 65 -2.60 -5.09 -5.98
C LEU A 65 -1.89 -5.61 -7.22
N ASP A 66 -1.70 -4.72 -8.20
CA ASP A 66 -0.99 -5.06 -9.44
C ASP A 66 0.47 -4.62 -9.33
N GLU A 67 1.38 -5.60 -9.21
CA GLU A 67 2.81 -5.38 -8.98
C GLU A 67 3.11 -4.33 -7.90
N ALA A 68 2.29 -4.29 -6.85
CA ALA A 68 2.26 -3.21 -5.86
C ALA A 68 3.59 -2.98 -5.11
N THR A 69 4.52 -3.94 -5.21
CA THR A 69 5.81 -3.95 -4.52
C THR A 69 7.02 -3.86 -5.45
N SER A 70 6.84 -3.79 -6.78
CA SER A 70 7.96 -3.87 -7.74
C SER A 70 8.95 -2.71 -7.63
N ALA A 71 8.52 -1.57 -7.08
CA ALA A 71 9.35 -0.39 -6.82
C ALA A 71 9.91 -0.30 -5.39
N LEU A 72 9.76 -1.34 -4.57
CA LEU A 72 10.23 -1.38 -3.19
C LEU A 72 11.56 -2.15 -3.07
N ASP A 73 12.39 -1.74 -2.13
CA ASP A 73 13.53 -2.56 -1.70
C ASP A 73 13.04 -3.78 -0.89
N ASN A 74 13.93 -4.76 -0.67
CA ASN A 74 13.57 -6.03 -0.04
C ASN A 74 13.07 -5.89 1.41
N GLU A 75 13.56 -4.91 2.17
CA GLU A 75 13.15 -4.71 3.57
C GLU A 75 11.74 -4.11 3.60
N THR A 76 11.51 -3.06 2.81
CA THR A 76 10.20 -2.43 2.68
C THR A 76 9.15 -3.38 2.10
N GLU A 77 9.52 -4.23 1.13
CA GLU A 77 8.62 -5.25 0.56
C GLU A 77 8.14 -6.23 1.63
N ARG A 78 9.05 -6.75 2.47
CA ARG A 78 8.71 -7.69 3.54
C ARG A 78 7.77 -7.07 4.57
N ALA A 79 8.12 -5.88 5.07
CA ALA A 79 7.29 -5.17 6.04
C ALA A 79 5.90 -4.86 5.46
N PHE A 80 5.82 -4.54 4.17
CA PHE A 80 4.55 -4.31 3.48
C PHE A 80 3.72 -5.59 3.37
N VAL A 81 4.31 -6.72 2.98
CA VAL A 81 3.60 -8.02 2.91
C VAL A 81 3.07 -8.43 4.28
N GLU A 82 3.88 -8.27 5.34
CA GLU A 82 3.45 -8.52 6.72
C GLU A 82 2.29 -7.62 7.14
N ALA A 83 2.36 -6.32 6.82
CA ALA A 83 1.30 -5.36 7.10
C ALA A 83 0.00 -5.73 6.37
N ILE A 84 0.07 -6.13 5.10
CA ILE A 84 -1.09 -6.59 4.33
C ILE A 84 -1.67 -7.88 4.90
N ALA A 85 -0.84 -8.79 5.41
CA ALA A 85 -1.32 -10.02 6.04
C ALA A 85 -2.21 -9.74 7.27
N THR A 86 -2.05 -8.60 7.96
CA THR A 86 -2.93 -8.18 9.08
C THR A 86 -4.36 -7.83 8.65
N LEU A 87 -4.58 -7.68 7.34
CA LEU A 87 -5.89 -7.42 6.74
C LEU A 87 -6.64 -8.70 6.37
N HIS A 88 -6.00 -9.87 6.47
CA HIS A 88 -6.65 -11.15 6.25
C HIS A 88 -7.91 -11.31 7.11
N GLY A 89 -8.98 -11.81 6.50
CA GLY A 89 -10.29 -11.95 7.13
C GLY A 89 -11.10 -10.66 7.24
N LYS A 90 -10.52 -9.48 6.96
CA LYS A 90 -11.24 -8.20 6.92
C LYS A 90 -11.70 -7.81 5.50
N LEU A 91 -10.91 -8.18 4.49
CA LEU A 91 -11.21 -7.95 3.07
C LEU A 91 -10.55 -9.01 2.17
N THR A 92 -10.99 -9.09 0.92
CA THR A 92 -10.40 -9.98 -0.10
C THR A 92 -9.25 -9.26 -0.80
N ILE A 93 -8.07 -9.87 -0.84
CA ILE A 93 -6.89 -9.32 -1.51
C ILE A 93 -6.56 -10.17 -2.73
N LEU A 94 -6.50 -9.54 -3.91
CA LEU A 94 -5.97 -10.15 -5.13
C LEU A 94 -4.62 -9.52 -5.43
N LEU A 95 -3.55 -10.30 -5.32
CA LEU A 95 -2.19 -9.86 -5.55
C LEU A 95 -1.66 -10.43 -6.87
N VAL A 96 -1.26 -9.56 -7.79
CA VAL A 96 -0.49 -9.92 -8.97
C VAL A 96 0.98 -9.74 -8.62
N ALA A 97 1.71 -10.85 -8.61
CA ALA A 97 3.07 -10.93 -8.12
C ALA A 97 4.03 -11.38 -9.23
N HIS A 98 5.16 -10.67 -9.36
CA HIS A 98 6.29 -11.09 -10.19
C HIS A 98 7.39 -11.81 -9.38
N ARG A 99 7.32 -11.76 -8.04
CA ARG A 99 8.29 -12.35 -7.13
C ARG A 99 7.58 -13.34 -6.21
N LEU A 100 8.10 -14.57 -6.11
CA LEU A 100 7.51 -15.59 -5.24
C LEU A 100 7.52 -15.16 -3.76
N SER A 101 8.51 -14.37 -3.33
CA SER A 101 8.59 -13.79 -1.98
C SER A 101 7.34 -13.00 -1.61
N THR A 102 6.72 -12.30 -2.57
CA THR A 102 5.52 -11.50 -2.33
C THR A 102 4.25 -12.35 -2.17
N THR A 103 4.30 -13.63 -2.57
CA THR A 103 3.18 -14.57 -2.39
C THR A 103 3.21 -15.26 -1.03
N GLU A 104 4.27 -15.08 -0.24
CA GLU A 104 4.33 -15.58 1.13
C GLU A 104 3.18 -14.99 1.96
N GLY A 105 2.42 -15.86 2.62
CA GLY A 105 1.23 -15.47 3.38
C GLY A 105 -0.09 -15.45 2.60
N CYS A 106 -0.08 -15.60 1.27
CA CYS A 106 -1.31 -15.76 0.49
C CYS A 106 -2.05 -17.04 0.88
N ASN A 107 -3.39 -16.97 1.01
CA ASN A 107 -4.20 -18.15 1.32
C ASN A 107 -4.25 -19.15 0.15
N GLN A 108 -4.18 -18.64 -1.07
CA GLN A 108 -4.15 -19.42 -2.30
C GLN A 108 -3.18 -18.75 -3.29
N ILE A 109 -2.45 -19.57 -4.02
CA ILE A 109 -1.55 -19.13 -5.09
C ILE A 109 -2.05 -19.78 -6.37
N ILE A 110 -2.33 -18.96 -7.38
CA ILE A 110 -2.76 -19.42 -8.70
C ILE A 110 -1.65 -19.07 -9.67
N ARG A 111 -1.02 -20.10 -10.26
CA ARG A 111 -0.11 -19.89 -11.40
C ARG A 111 -0.96 -19.87 -12.66
N LEU A 112 -0.91 -18.76 -13.39
CA LEU A 112 -1.51 -18.66 -14.71
C LEU A 112 -0.52 -19.26 -15.73
N ASP A 113 -0.86 -20.42 -16.27
CA ASP A 113 -0.13 -20.99 -17.40
C ASP A 113 -0.70 -20.41 -18.69
N GLN A 114 0.17 -19.92 -19.58
CA GLN A 114 -0.25 -19.54 -20.92
C GLN A 114 -0.80 -20.78 -21.61
N THR A 115 -2.12 -20.86 -21.73
CA THR A 115 -2.74 -21.81 -22.66
C THR A 115 -2.62 -21.17 -24.04
N VAL A 116 -1.63 -21.63 -24.81
CA VAL A 116 -1.57 -21.39 -26.26
C VAL A 116 -2.42 -22.45 -26.94
#